data_AF-A0A956KMK3-F1
#
_entry.id   AF-A0A956KMK3-F1
#
_cell.length_a   1.000
_cell.length_b   1.000
_cell.length_c   1.000
_cell.angle_alpha   90.00
_cell.angle_beta   90.00
_cell.angle_gamma   90.00
#
_symmetry.space_group_name_H-M   'P 1'
#
loop_
_entity.id
_entity.type
_entity.pdbx_description
1 polymer ?
#
loop_
_entity_poly.entity_id
_entity_poly.type
_entity_poly.pdbx_seq_one_letter_code
_entity_poly.pdbx_strand_id
1 'polypeptide(L)'
;MAQSRMLLTLVAVLGCTRGRETLDEPESGSGPAMIVSPEREPDHSSAGEGSQAGPASGESGEADATEGFTAATRGSGTCRVTVSALLEAAEYRGAGPMTPALEASLSANPDYARMYESESHGDHHIQCIYQVELAHEPGKHYRWRHVIGNTLRDYTAETCDGLAAEVAEDVIRTTKDCSDLNAGAYWGYVLEPMP
;
A
#
# COMPACT_ATOMS: atom_id res chain seq x y z
N MET A 1 49.55 28.36 12.52
CA MET A 1 50.64 27.67 13.25
C MET A 1 50.03 27.23 14.58
N ALA A 2 50.07 25.99 15.07
CA ALA A 2 50.67 24.73 14.60
C ALA A 2 49.65 23.55 14.80
N GLN A 3 49.66 22.47 14.01
CA GLN A 3 50.13 21.09 14.38
C GLN A 3 49.79 20.67 15.82
N SER A 4 49.21 19.53 16.21
CA SER A 4 49.26 18.10 15.77
C SER A 4 48.07 17.34 16.43
N ARG A 5 47.72 16.06 16.23
CA ARG A 5 48.22 14.91 15.42
C ARG A 5 47.09 13.87 15.17
N MET A 6 47.36 12.88 14.33
CA MET A 6 46.63 11.61 14.10
C MET A 6 46.86 10.52 15.17
N LEU A 7 45.91 9.59 15.31
CA LEU A 7 46.02 8.10 15.40
C LEU A 7 44.58 7.56 15.59
N LEU A 8 43.89 6.92 14.63
CA LEU A 8 44.03 5.56 14.09
C LEU A 8 44.08 4.42 15.13
N THR A 9 43.01 3.62 15.20
CA THR A 9 43.05 2.18 15.56
C THR A 9 41.86 1.48 14.89
N LEU A 10 42.07 0.26 14.41
CA LEU A 10 41.19 -0.52 13.55
C LEU A 10 41.05 -1.93 14.12
N VAL A 11 39.83 -2.45 14.28
CA VAL A 11 39.55 -3.87 14.48
C VAL A 11 38.27 -4.25 13.75
N ALA A 12 38.39 -5.22 12.84
CA ALA A 12 37.25 -5.89 12.22
C ALA A 12 37.02 -7.24 12.90
N VAL A 13 35.78 -7.72 12.95
CA VAL A 13 35.48 -9.14 13.20
C VAL A 13 34.43 -9.59 12.19
N LEU A 14 34.84 -10.48 11.27
CA LEU A 14 33.93 -11.20 10.39
C LEU A 14 33.20 -12.27 11.21
N GLY A 15 31.88 -12.35 11.07
CA GLY A 15 31.03 -13.38 11.67
C GLY A 15 30.27 -14.19 10.61
N CYS A 16 30.97 -14.91 9.74
CA CYS A 16 30.34 -15.83 8.80
C CYS A 16 30.06 -17.18 9.47
N THR A 17 28.81 -17.45 9.87
CA THR A 17 28.36 -18.83 10.17
C THR A 17 27.25 -19.23 9.21
N ARG A 18 27.54 -20.29 8.45
CA ARG A 18 26.79 -20.74 7.28
C ARG A 18 25.99 -21.98 7.67
N GLY A 19 24.78 -21.79 8.20
CA GLY A 19 23.84 -22.88 8.49
C GLY A 19 23.25 -23.45 7.21
N ARG A 20 23.54 -24.72 6.92
CA ARG A 20 23.05 -25.46 5.75
C ARG A 20 22.46 -26.78 6.25
N GLU A 21 21.15 -26.79 6.44
CA GLU A 21 20.35 -27.97 6.80
C GLU A 21 19.21 -28.00 5.77
N THR A 22 19.40 -28.76 4.69
CA THR A 22 18.90 -30.14 4.47
C THR A 22 17.44 -30.16 4.06
N LEU A 23 17.24 -30.54 2.78
CA LEU A 23 15.96 -30.80 2.14
C LEU A 23 15.28 -32.01 2.80
N ASP A 24 13.97 -31.93 2.97
CA ASP A 24 13.09 -33.08 3.06
C ASP A 24 11.87 -32.82 2.15
N GLU A 25 11.80 -33.55 1.04
CA GLU A 25 10.64 -33.59 0.16
C GLU A 25 9.59 -34.56 0.72
N PRO A 26 8.30 -34.29 0.50
CA PRO A 26 7.36 -35.38 0.28
C PRO A 26 6.80 -35.38 -1.15
N GLU A 27 7.12 -36.42 -1.91
CA GLU A 27 6.44 -36.77 -3.16
C GLU A 27 4.96 -37.11 -2.93
N SER A 28 4.06 -36.39 -3.59
CA SER A 28 2.75 -36.88 -4.08
C SER A 28 2.05 -35.77 -4.86
N GLY A 29 1.47 -35.98 -6.05
CA GLY A 29 1.33 -37.22 -6.81
C GLY A 29 0.04 -37.17 -7.63
N SER A 30 0.11 -37.56 -8.91
CA SER A 30 -1.02 -37.88 -9.80
C SER A 30 -1.87 -36.74 -10.42
N GLY A 31 -1.67 -36.54 -11.73
CA GLY A 31 -2.79 -36.62 -12.70
C GLY A 31 -3.36 -35.30 -13.28
N PRO A 32 -3.22 -35.06 -14.60
CA PRO A 32 -3.94 -33.98 -15.28
C PRO A 32 -5.33 -34.43 -15.77
N ALA A 33 -6.32 -33.55 -15.66
CA ALA A 33 -7.63 -33.72 -16.30
C ALA A 33 -8.00 -32.45 -17.07
N MET A 34 -7.84 -32.48 -18.40
CA MET A 34 -8.52 -31.53 -19.28
C MET A 34 -10.03 -31.82 -19.26
N ILE A 35 -10.87 -30.80 -19.48
CA ILE A 35 -12.08 -30.91 -20.34
C ILE A 35 -12.78 -29.53 -20.54
N VAL A 36 -12.83 -29.11 -21.80
CA VAL A 36 -13.95 -28.42 -22.50
C VAL A 36 -14.38 -27.02 -22.03
N SER A 37 -13.93 -26.02 -22.79
CA SER A 37 -14.76 -24.86 -23.15
C SER A 37 -15.88 -25.29 -24.12
N PRO A 38 -17.02 -24.59 -24.11
CA PRO A 38 -17.58 -24.15 -25.38
C PRO A 38 -17.91 -22.65 -25.42
N GLU A 39 -17.72 -22.07 -26.60
CA GLU A 39 -17.95 -20.67 -26.94
C GLU A 39 -19.43 -20.26 -26.82
N ARG A 40 -19.69 -18.99 -26.49
CA ARG A 40 -20.96 -18.34 -26.86
C ARG A 40 -20.89 -16.81 -26.94
N GLU A 41 -20.53 -16.32 -28.12
CA GLU A 41 -20.98 -15.05 -28.68
C GLU A 41 -21.91 -15.35 -29.88
N PRO A 42 -22.59 -14.36 -30.51
CA PRO A 42 -22.96 -13.01 -30.05
C PRO A 42 -24.51 -12.83 -30.05
N ASP A 43 -25.03 -11.62 -29.79
CA ASP A 43 -25.78 -10.86 -30.82
C ASP A 43 -26.13 -9.40 -30.40
N HIS A 44 -26.51 -8.59 -31.40
CA HIS A 44 -26.60 -7.13 -31.40
C HIS A 44 -27.84 -6.49 -30.76
N SER A 45 -27.71 -5.24 -30.26
CA SER A 45 -28.53 -4.03 -30.59
C SER A 45 -28.48 -2.98 -29.47
N SER A 46 -28.65 -1.67 -29.68
CA SER A 46 -28.38 -0.78 -30.83
C SER A 46 -28.40 0.68 -30.31
N ALA A 47 -28.00 1.63 -31.16
CA ALA A 47 -27.76 3.06 -30.90
C ALA A 47 -28.79 3.83 -30.05
N GLY A 48 -28.28 4.83 -29.32
CA GLY A 48 -29.03 5.93 -28.71
C GLY A 48 -28.19 7.21 -28.66
N GLU A 49 -28.19 8.00 -29.74
CA GLU A 49 -27.58 9.33 -29.77
C GLU A 49 -28.40 10.33 -28.94
N GLY A 50 -27.72 11.27 -28.27
CA GLY A 50 -28.37 12.24 -27.38
C GLY A 50 -27.45 13.33 -26.86
N SER A 51 -26.73 14.02 -27.73
CA SER A 51 -25.91 15.17 -27.33
C SER A 51 -26.78 16.34 -26.85
N GLN A 52 -26.47 16.88 -25.66
CA GLN A 52 -26.56 18.32 -25.43
C GLN A 52 -25.58 18.78 -24.33
N ALA A 53 -24.60 19.58 -24.73
CA ALA A 53 -23.73 20.30 -23.81
C ALA A 53 -24.37 21.64 -23.44
N GLY A 54 -24.32 22.00 -22.16
CA GLY A 54 -24.69 23.32 -21.65
C GLY A 54 -23.93 23.58 -20.36
N PRO A 55 -23.05 24.60 -20.29
CA PRO A 55 -22.28 24.89 -19.09
C PRO A 55 -23.12 25.72 -18.12
N ALA A 56 -23.21 25.25 -16.88
CA ALA A 56 -23.70 26.03 -15.75
C ALA A 56 -22.61 26.09 -14.69
N SER A 57 -21.86 27.20 -14.68
CA SER A 57 -21.02 27.55 -13.54
C SER A 57 -21.93 27.84 -12.34
N GLY A 58 -21.76 27.08 -11.27
CA GLY A 58 -22.41 27.30 -9.98
C GLY A 58 -21.40 27.00 -8.87
N GLU A 59 -21.43 27.79 -7.80
CA GLU A 59 -20.48 27.85 -6.68
C GLU A 59 -19.46 26.71 -6.51
N SER A 60 -18.22 27.11 -6.24
CA SER A 60 -17.30 26.34 -5.41
C SER A 60 -17.94 26.13 -4.03
N GLY A 61 -18.73 25.07 -3.90
CA GLY A 61 -19.07 24.51 -2.61
C GLY A 61 -17.78 24.08 -1.93
N GLU A 62 -17.41 24.82 -0.88
CA GLU A 62 -16.45 24.34 0.11
C GLU A 62 -16.99 22.98 0.58
N ALA A 63 -16.22 21.91 0.39
CA ALA A 63 -16.67 20.55 0.65
C ALA A 63 -16.80 20.34 2.17
N ASP A 64 -17.95 20.74 2.70
CA ASP A 64 -18.36 20.57 4.07
C ASP A 64 -18.34 19.07 4.43
N ALA A 65 -18.12 18.78 5.72
CA ALA A 65 -17.55 17.53 6.19
C ALA A 65 -18.16 16.25 5.58
N THR A 66 -17.29 15.34 5.12
CA THR A 66 -17.65 13.98 4.68
C THR A 66 -18.46 13.26 5.76
N GLU A 67 -19.77 13.11 5.55
CA GLU A 67 -20.59 12.15 6.28
C GLU A 67 -20.12 10.72 5.93
N GLY A 68 -19.31 10.13 6.81
CA GLY A 68 -18.77 8.77 6.65
C GLY A 68 -17.53 8.54 7.51
N PHE A 69 -16.45 9.26 7.21
CA PHE A 69 -15.13 9.04 7.81
C PHE A 69 -15.06 9.40 9.31
N THR A 70 -14.51 8.49 10.12
CA THR A 70 -14.24 8.74 11.55
C THR A 70 -12.73 8.85 11.82
N ALA A 71 -12.23 10.07 12.02
CA ALA A 71 -10.82 10.32 12.35
C ALA A 71 -10.38 9.64 13.67
N ALA A 72 -9.12 9.24 13.75
CA ALA A 72 -8.58 8.58 14.93
C ALA A 72 -7.12 8.92 15.23
N THR A 73 -6.76 8.92 16.51
CA THR A 73 -5.37 9.01 17.00
C THR A 73 -5.00 7.74 17.76
N ARG A 74 -3.77 7.25 17.57
CA ARG A 74 -3.16 6.12 18.30
C ARG A 74 -1.70 6.40 18.68
N GLY A 75 -1.10 5.48 19.41
CA GLY A 75 0.27 5.60 19.91
C GLY A 75 0.43 6.60 21.06
N SER A 76 1.69 6.88 21.43
CA SER A 76 2.02 7.74 22.57
C SER A 76 3.41 8.36 22.45
N GLY A 77 3.69 9.37 23.29
CA GLY A 77 4.99 10.04 23.31
C GLY A 77 5.32 10.69 21.97
N THR A 78 6.49 10.36 21.41
CA THR A 78 6.96 10.83 20.10
C THR A 78 6.21 10.16 18.94
N CYS A 79 5.85 8.89 19.06
CA CYS A 79 5.06 8.18 18.05
C CYS A 79 3.58 8.14 18.42
N ARG A 80 2.96 9.33 18.40
CA ARG A 80 1.50 9.46 18.37
C ARG A 80 1.10 9.85 16.95
N VAL A 81 0.24 9.03 16.34
CA VAL A 81 -0.17 9.13 14.94
C VAL A 81 -1.65 9.48 14.90
N THR A 82 -2.01 10.52 14.14
CA THR A 82 -3.40 10.88 13.84
C THR A 82 -3.68 10.60 12.37
N VAL A 83 -4.76 9.89 12.08
CA VAL A 83 -5.31 9.73 10.74
C VAL A 83 -6.49 10.70 10.64
N SER A 84 -6.28 11.82 9.94
CA SER A 84 -7.18 12.99 10.00
C SER A 84 -8.21 13.07 8.87
N ALA A 85 -7.99 12.39 7.75
CA ALA A 85 -8.94 12.29 6.64
C ALA A 85 -8.74 10.99 5.84
N LEU A 86 -9.84 10.49 5.25
CA LEU A 86 -9.79 9.61 4.07
C LEU A 86 -9.75 10.52 2.82
N LEU A 87 -8.77 10.29 1.95
CA LEU A 87 -8.53 11.09 0.74
C LEU A 87 -9.05 10.38 -0.52
N GLU A 88 -8.96 9.05 -0.55
CA GLU A 88 -9.40 8.22 -1.68
C GLU A 88 -9.77 6.82 -1.17
N ALA A 89 -10.85 6.25 -1.69
CA ALA A 89 -11.22 4.85 -1.47
C ALA A 89 -11.72 4.27 -2.79
N ALA A 90 -11.05 3.24 -3.31
CA ALA A 90 -11.38 2.64 -4.60
C ALA A 90 -11.10 1.14 -4.63
N GLU A 91 -11.96 0.38 -5.30
CA GLU A 91 -11.75 -1.03 -5.59
C GLU A 91 -10.93 -1.21 -6.87
N TYR A 92 -9.98 -2.13 -6.82
CA TYR A 92 -9.09 -2.50 -7.91
C TYR A 92 -9.05 -4.01 -8.07
N ARG A 93 -8.73 -4.45 -9.29
CA ARG A 93 -8.48 -5.84 -9.62
C ARG A 93 -7.07 -6.00 -10.14
N GLY A 94 -6.35 -7.02 -9.69
CA GLY A 94 -4.94 -7.24 -10.00
C GLY A 94 -4.02 -7.00 -8.79
N ALA A 95 -2.75 -6.72 -9.06
CA ALA A 95 -1.66 -6.78 -8.09
C ALA A 95 -1.68 -5.66 -7.03
N GLY A 96 -2.37 -4.56 -7.35
CA GLY A 96 -2.24 -3.29 -6.65
C GLY A 96 -2.19 -2.13 -7.64
N PRO A 97 -2.73 -0.95 -7.30
CA PRO A 97 -2.26 0.29 -7.89
C PRO A 97 -0.76 0.47 -7.58
N MET A 98 0.03 0.82 -8.60
CA MET A 98 1.48 0.91 -8.52
C MET A 98 1.92 2.27 -7.96
N THR A 99 2.59 2.30 -6.80
CA THR A 99 3.26 3.52 -6.31
C THR A 99 4.67 3.63 -6.91
N PRO A 100 5.25 4.84 -7.00
CA PRO A 100 6.63 5.02 -7.47
C PRO A 100 7.67 4.23 -6.65
N ALA A 101 7.45 4.06 -5.35
CA ALA A 101 8.31 3.25 -4.48
C ALA A 101 8.23 1.75 -4.82
N LEU A 102 7.03 1.24 -5.13
CA LEU A 102 6.83 -0.14 -5.54
C LEU A 102 7.36 -0.38 -6.96
N GLU A 103 7.11 0.54 -7.91
CA GLU A 103 7.69 0.53 -9.26
C GLU A 103 9.22 0.46 -9.22
N ALA A 104 9.86 1.27 -8.36
CA ALA A 104 11.30 1.24 -8.15
C ALA A 104 11.78 -0.10 -7.54
N SER A 105 11.03 -0.67 -6.59
CA SER A 105 11.33 -1.98 -5.99
C SER A 105 11.26 -3.13 -7.01
N LEU A 106 10.19 -3.17 -7.81
CA LEU A 106 9.99 -4.15 -8.88
C LEU A 106 11.05 -4.00 -9.98
N SER A 107 11.36 -2.76 -10.38
CA SER A 107 12.42 -2.46 -11.36
C SER A 107 13.81 -2.86 -10.87
N ALA A 108 14.08 -2.77 -9.57
CA ALA A 108 15.34 -3.16 -8.97
C ALA A 108 15.47 -4.68 -8.72
N ASN A 109 14.35 -5.41 -8.67
CA ASN A 109 14.32 -6.84 -8.37
C ASN A 109 13.35 -7.63 -9.30
N PRO A 110 13.85 -8.16 -10.43
CA PRO A 110 13.02 -8.87 -11.41
C PRO A 110 12.50 -10.23 -10.94
N ASP A 111 13.10 -10.84 -9.89
CA ASP A 111 12.53 -12.05 -9.28
C ASP A 111 11.30 -11.71 -8.44
N TYR A 112 11.34 -10.60 -7.69
CA TYR A 112 10.17 -10.07 -6.99
C TYR A 112 9.08 -9.60 -7.96
N ALA A 113 9.44 -8.97 -9.08
CA ALA A 113 8.48 -8.59 -10.11
C ALA A 113 7.69 -9.79 -10.66
N ARG A 114 8.37 -10.89 -11.00
CA ARG A 114 7.70 -12.12 -11.45
C ARG A 114 6.77 -12.74 -10.41
N MET A 115 7.17 -12.74 -9.13
CA MET A 115 6.33 -13.20 -8.03
C MET A 115 5.06 -12.35 -7.95
N TYR A 116 5.22 -11.03 -7.85
CA TYR A 116 4.16 -10.04 -7.72
C TYR A 116 3.14 -10.07 -8.88
N GLU A 117 3.63 -10.25 -10.12
CA GLU A 117 2.78 -10.46 -11.30
C GLU A 117 2.02 -11.81 -11.22
N SER A 118 2.65 -12.89 -10.74
CA SER A 118 2.05 -14.23 -10.71
C SER A 118 0.95 -14.40 -9.65
N GLU A 119 1.04 -13.69 -8.52
CA GLU A 119 0.05 -13.73 -7.45
C GLU A 119 -1.25 -12.98 -7.83
N SER A 120 -1.18 -12.12 -8.85
CA SER A 120 -2.14 -11.04 -9.08
C SER A 120 -3.42 -11.39 -9.85
N HIS A 121 -3.48 -12.47 -10.65
CA HIS A 121 -4.42 -12.51 -11.79
C HIS A 121 -5.92 -12.63 -11.45
N GLY A 122 -6.26 -12.98 -10.20
CA GLY A 122 -7.64 -13.11 -9.73
C GLY A 122 -8.04 -12.15 -8.63
N ASP A 123 -7.10 -11.42 -8.02
CA ASP A 123 -7.35 -10.73 -6.76
C ASP A 123 -8.11 -9.41 -6.92
N HIS A 124 -8.99 -9.17 -5.96
CA HIS A 124 -9.70 -7.92 -5.73
C HIS A 124 -9.21 -7.32 -4.42
N HIS A 125 -8.97 -6.02 -4.42
CA HIS A 125 -8.63 -5.28 -3.22
C HIS A 125 -9.17 -3.86 -3.25
N ILE A 126 -9.41 -3.31 -2.06
CA ILE A 126 -9.70 -1.90 -1.86
C ILE A 126 -8.39 -1.21 -1.48
N GLN A 127 -8.06 -0.13 -2.19
CA GLN A 127 -7.06 0.82 -1.73
C GLN A 127 -7.77 1.93 -0.96
N CYS A 128 -7.32 2.17 0.26
CA CYS A 128 -7.66 3.35 1.06
C CYS A 128 -6.43 4.26 1.14
N ILE A 129 -6.58 5.53 0.77
CA ILE A 129 -5.54 6.57 0.91
C ILE A 129 -5.96 7.53 2.02
N TYR A 130 -5.11 7.71 3.03
CA TYR A 130 -5.39 8.56 4.18
C TYR A 130 -4.40 9.71 4.32
N GLN A 131 -4.87 10.80 4.93
CA GLN A 131 -4.02 11.84 5.49
C GLN A 131 -3.60 11.46 6.90
N VAL A 132 -2.30 11.53 7.17
CA VAL A 132 -1.65 11.15 8.43
C VAL A 132 -0.79 12.29 8.96
N GLU A 133 -0.84 12.49 10.27
CA GLU A 133 -0.04 13.47 11.02
C GLU A 133 0.76 12.77 12.12
N LEU A 134 2.03 13.16 12.27
CA LEU A 134 2.92 12.63 13.30
C LEU A 134 3.12 13.69 14.39
N ALA A 135 2.90 13.34 15.65
CA ALA A 135 2.98 14.30 16.76
C ALA A 135 4.37 14.93 16.99
N HIS A 136 5.44 14.30 16.48
CA HIS A 136 6.81 14.84 16.52
C HIS A 136 7.15 15.72 15.31
N GLU A 137 6.27 15.80 14.30
CA GLU A 137 6.42 16.67 13.12
C GLU A 137 5.16 17.53 12.90
N PRO A 138 4.83 18.44 13.85
CA PRO A 138 3.59 19.22 13.82
C PRO A 138 3.50 20.10 12.56
N GLY A 139 2.32 20.12 11.94
CA GLY A 139 2.06 20.88 10.71
C GLY A 139 2.57 20.21 9.43
N LYS A 140 3.08 18.97 9.50
CA LYS A 140 3.31 18.13 8.32
C LYS A 140 2.18 17.11 8.16
N HIS A 141 1.73 16.96 6.92
CA HIS A 141 0.80 15.93 6.51
C HIS A 141 1.51 14.91 5.62
N TYR A 142 1.12 13.65 5.75
CA TYR A 142 1.63 12.54 4.97
C TYR A 142 0.47 11.79 4.35
N ARG A 143 0.64 11.31 3.13
CA ARG A 143 -0.24 10.32 2.53
C ARG A 143 0.20 8.94 3.02
N TRP A 144 -0.75 8.16 3.52
CA TRP A 144 -0.56 6.74 3.78
C TRP A 144 -1.49 5.92 2.90
N ARG A 145 -0.98 4.81 2.36
CA ARG A 145 -1.77 3.83 1.62
C ARG A 145 -1.97 2.59 2.46
N HIS A 146 -3.22 2.19 2.62
CA HIS A 146 -3.61 0.91 3.18
C HIS A 146 -4.37 0.10 2.12
N VAL A 147 -4.22 -1.23 2.12
CA VAL A 147 -4.80 -2.13 1.11
C VAL A 147 -5.48 -3.30 1.80
N ILE A 148 -6.73 -3.55 1.44
CA ILE A 148 -7.59 -4.58 2.04
C ILE A 148 -7.99 -5.56 0.93
N GLY A 149 -7.65 -6.84 1.06
CA GLY A 149 -8.14 -7.85 0.12
C GLY A 149 -9.64 -8.10 0.29
N ASN A 150 -10.41 -7.93 -0.78
CA ASN A 150 -11.84 -8.26 -0.85
C ASN A 150 -12.14 -9.48 -1.76
N THR A 151 -11.12 -10.17 -2.30
CA THR A 151 -11.27 -11.44 -3.06
C THR A 151 -12.15 -12.50 -2.35
N LEU A 152 -12.11 -12.56 -1.02
CA LEU A 152 -12.82 -13.55 -0.19
C LEU A 152 -13.75 -12.93 0.86
N ARG A 153 -14.00 -11.61 0.81
CA ARG A 153 -14.79 -10.88 1.81
C ARG A 153 -15.53 -9.74 1.14
N ASP A 154 -16.80 -9.57 1.50
CA ASP A 154 -17.68 -8.52 0.95
C ASP A 154 -17.37 -7.12 1.53
N TYR A 155 -16.11 -6.68 1.40
CA TYR A 155 -15.72 -5.30 1.67
C TYR A 155 -15.97 -4.44 0.44
N THR A 156 -16.46 -3.22 0.67
CA THR A 156 -16.61 -2.14 -0.31
C THR A 156 -15.67 -0.97 0.04
N ALA A 157 -15.55 0.03 -0.84
CA ALA A 157 -14.79 1.25 -0.56
C ALA A 157 -15.20 1.96 0.75
N GLU A 158 -16.48 1.87 1.14
CA GLU A 158 -17.04 2.42 2.40
C GLU A 158 -16.39 1.79 3.65
N THR A 159 -15.77 0.61 3.53
CA THR A 159 -14.99 -0.01 4.62
C THR A 159 -13.86 0.91 5.09
N CYS A 160 -13.28 1.73 4.19
CA CYS A 160 -12.20 2.65 4.50
C CYS A 160 -12.58 3.71 5.56
N ASP A 161 -13.86 4.07 5.69
CA ASP A 161 -14.32 5.14 6.60
C ASP A 161 -14.12 4.81 8.09
N GLY A 162 -14.19 3.52 8.44
CA GLY A 162 -14.09 3.04 9.82
C GLY A 162 -12.66 2.69 10.29
N LEU A 163 -11.68 2.67 9.38
CA LEU A 163 -10.36 2.05 9.63
C LEU A 163 -9.28 3.00 10.15
N ALA A 164 -9.56 4.30 10.34
CA ALA A 164 -8.57 5.28 10.80
C ALA A 164 -7.78 4.84 12.05
N ALA A 165 -8.44 4.14 12.97
CA ALA A 165 -7.81 3.59 14.17
C ALA A 165 -6.84 2.44 13.88
N GLU A 166 -7.19 1.52 12.99
CA GLU A 166 -6.35 0.39 12.57
C GLU A 166 -5.16 0.89 11.74
N VAL A 167 -5.41 1.82 10.82
CA VAL A 167 -4.39 2.48 10.00
C VAL A 167 -3.36 3.23 10.87
N ALA A 168 -3.79 3.88 11.95
CA ALA A 168 -2.87 4.53 12.87
C ALA A 168 -1.92 3.52 13.57
N GLU A 169 -2.43 2.36 14.00
CA GLU A 169 -1.60 1.27 14.55
C GLU A 169 -0.70 0.65 13.47
N ASP A 170 -1.18 0.51 12.24
CA ASP A 170 -0.43 -0.02 11.11
C ASP A 170 0.77 0.88 10.73
N VAL A 171 0.58 2.20 10.73
CA VAL A 171 1.66 3.19 10.58
C VAL A 171 2.69 3.05 11.71
N ILE A 172 2.26 2.99 12.97
CA ILE A 172 3.15 2.85 14.13
C ILE A 172 4.00 1.57 14.02
N ARG A 173 3.35 0.44 13.75
CA ARG A 173 3.98 -0.88 13.56
C ARG A 173 4.96 -0.87 12.40
N THR A 174 4.53 -0.38 11.24
CA THR A 174 5.32 -0.43 10.00
C THR A 174 6.52 0.51 10.05
N THR A 175 6.40 1.66 10.72
CA THR A 175 7.51 2.63 10.90
C THR A 175 8.39 2.36 12.13
N LYS A 176 8.24 1.19 12.78
CA LYS A 176 8.97 0.78 13.99
C LYS A 176 8.87 1.85 15.10
N ASP A 177 7.65 2.13 15.56
CA ASP A 177 7.36 3.19 16.53
C ASP A 177 7.89 4.57 16.08
N CYS A 178 7.68 4.88 14.80
CA CYS A 178 8.13 6.11 14.13
C CYS A 178 9.66 6.31 14.13
N SER A 179 10.47 5.30 14.48
CA SER A 179 11.94 5.41 14.46
C SER A 179 12.54 5.28 13.06
N ASP A 180 11.79 4.72 12.11
CA ASP A 180 12.20 4.50 10.73
C ASP A 180 10.98 4.63 9.79
N LEU A 181 10.70 5.85 9.33
CA LEU A 181 9.53 6.15 8.48
C LEU A 181 9.55 5.44 7.11
N ASN A 182 10.69 4.86 6.71
CA ASN A 182 10.87 4.14 5.43
C ASN A 182 10.88 2.62 5.60
N ALA A 183 10.71 2.09 6.82
CA ALA A 183 10.79 0.66 7.10
C ALA A 183 9.81 -0.21 6.26
N GLY A 184 8.66 0.32 5.87
CA GLY A 184 7.67 -0.35 5.01
C GLY A 184 7.90 -0.19 3.51
N ALA A 185 8.90 0.59 3.07
CA ALA A 185 9.06 0.98 1.67
C ALA A 185 9.26 -0.19 0.69
N TYR A 186 9.91 -1.28 1.16
CA TYR A 186 10.07 -2.52 0.37
C TYR A 186 8.73 -3.13 -0.06
N TRP A 187 7.70 -2.99 0.79
CA TRP A 187 6.33 -3.46 0.56
C TRP A 187 5.41 -2.35 0.02
N GLY A 188 5.96 -1.17 -0.31
CA GLY A 188 5.18 -0.02 -0.78
C GLY A 188 4.31 0.66 0.27
N TYR A 189 4.59 0.46 1.57
CA TYR A 189 3.96 1.15 2.70
C TYR A 189 4.89 2.29 3.17
N VAL A 190 4.61 3.51 2.74
CA VAL A 190 5.44 4.71 2.99
C VAL A 190 4.55 5.87 3.40
N LEU A 191 5.03 6.70 4.32
CA LEU A 191 4.46 8.02 4.60
C LEU A 191 5.00 9.02 3.56
N GLU A 192 4.25 9.24 2.48
CA GLU A 192 4.65 10.18 1.43
C GLU A 192 4.33 11.62 1.88
N PRO A 193 5.29 12.57 1.94
CA PRO A 193 4.99 13.94 2.34
C PRO A 193 3.97 14.61 1.40
N MET A 194 2.98 15.29 1.98
CA MET A 194 2.02 16.13 1.25
C MET A 194 2.49 17.60 1.22
N PRO A 195 2.21 18.34 0.14
CA PRO A 195 2.58 19.76 -0.01
C PRO A 195 1.71 20.71 0.82
#